data_AF-A0A967GM17-F1
#
_entry.id   AF-A0A967GM17-F1
#
_cell.length_a   1.000
_cell.length_b   1.000
_cell.length_c   1.000
_cell.angle_alpha   90.00
_cell.angle_beta   90.00
_cell.angle_gamma   90.00
#
_symmetry.space_group_name_H-M   'P 1'
#
loop_
_entity.id
_entity.type
_entity.pdbx_description
1 polymer ?
#
loop_
_entity_poly.entity_id
_entity_poly.type
_entity_poly.pdbx_seq_one_letter_code
_entity_poly.pdbx_strand_id
1 'polypeptide(L)'
;PYAVRGAIWYQGESNAGVDEDPRNYRHKMRALVEGWRRAWKQPAMPFYFVQLPGFRDDYDGWTRLREEQRLSLEIPHTGMAVTID
;
A
#
# COMPACT_ATOMS: atom_id res chain seq x y z
N PRO A 1 22.52 -12.97 13.17
CA PRO A 1 21.65 -11.80 12.91
C PRO A 1 21.32 -11.69 11.42
N TYR A 2 20.05 -11.50 11.06
CA TYR A 2 19.62 -11.27 9.67
C TYR A 2 19.43 -9.76 9.43
N ALA A 3 19.87 -9.27 8.28
CA ALA A 3 19.68 -7.87 7.87
C ALA A 3 18.50 -7.74 6.91
N VAL A 4 17.77 -6.63 6.99
CA VAL A 4 16.71 -6.25 6.04
C VAL A 4 17.10 -4.93 5.38
N ARG A 5 16.83 -4.81 4.08
CA ARG A 5 17.08 -3.58 3.29
C ARG A 5 15.82 -2.80 2.96
N GLY A 6 14.65 -3.40 3.14
CA GLY A 6 13.35 -2.84 2.81
C GLY A 6 12.30 -3.92 2.60
N ALA A 7 11.11 -3.50 2.19
CA ALA A 7 10.01 -4.40 1.84
C ALA A 7 9.36 -3.99 0.51
N ILE A 8 8.78 -4.98 -0.18
CA ILE A 8 7.91 -4.78 -1.33
C ILE A 8 6.55 -5.36 -0.96
N TRP A 9 5.49 -4.62 -1.24
CA TRP A 9 4.12 -4.98 -0.90
C TRP A 9 3.20 -4.87 -2.10
N TYR A 10 2.56 -5.96 -2.46
CA TYR A 10 1.51 -5.97 -3.47
C TYR A 10 0.30 -6.65 -2.89
N GLN A 11 -0.68 -5.83 -2.52
CA GLN A 11 -1.98 -6.24 -2.04
C GLN A 11 -2.96 -5.10 -2.27
N GLY A 12 -4.23 -5.44 -2.39
CA GLY A 12 -5.33 -4.49 -2.33
C GLY A 12 -6.63 -5.08 -2.85
N GLU A 13 -6.54 -6.12 -3.68
CA GLU A 13 -7.64 -6.75 -4.40
C GLU A 13 -8.78 -7.13 -3.47
N SER A 14 -8.48 -7.73 -2.33
CA SER A 14 -9.51 -8.09 -1.34
C SER A 14 -10.15 -6.87 -0.67
N ASN A 15 -9.42 -5.76 -0.48
CA ASN A 15 -9.96 -4.54 0.11
C ASN A 15 -10.68 -3.63 -0.89
N ALA A 16 -10.57 -3.94 -2.18
CA ALA A 16 -11.42 -3.43 -3.24
C ALA A 16 -12.52 -4.45 -3.61
N GLY A 17 -12.86 -5.38 -2.71
CA GLY A 17 -13.92 -6.38 -2.93
C GLY A 17 -15.33 -5.82 -2.70
N VAL A 18 -16.33 -6.61 -3.11
CA VAL A 18 -17.73 -6.39 -2.73
C VAL A 18 -17.86 -6.49 -1.21
N ASP A 19 -18.61 -5.57 -0.61
CA ASP A 19 -18.78 -5.40 0.85
C ASP A 19 -17.55 -4.88 1.61
N GLU A 20 -16.52 -4.40 0.92
CA GLU A 20 -15.36 -3.75 1.54
C GLU A 20 -15.40 -2.22 1.39
N ASP A 21 -14.82 -1.52 2.37
CA ASP A 21 -14.64 -0.07 2.33
C ASP A 21 -13.16 0.29 2.16
N PRO A 22 -12.75 0.72 0.95
CA PRO A 22 -11.36 1.05 0.68
C PRO A 22 -10.93 2.37 1.34
N ARG A 23 -11.85 3.25 1.78
CA ARG A 23 -11.55 4.65 2.21
C ARG A 23 -10.59 4.81 3.39
N ASN A 24 -10.24 3.71 4.05
CA ASN A 24 -9.31 3.71 5.17
C ASN A 24 -8.00 2.94 4.87
N TYR A 25 -7.77 2.54 3.62
CA TYR A 25 -6.64 1.71 3.27
C TYR A 25 -5.30 2.41 3.52
N ARG A 26 -5.20 3.73 3.31
CA ARG A 26 -3.97 4.50 3.66
C ARG A 26 -3.61 4.41 5.14
N HIS A 27 -4.61 4.31 6.03
CA HIS A 27 -4.38 4.15 7.46
C HIS A 27 -3.85 2.74 7.79
N LYS A 28 -4.36 1.71 7.09
CA LYS A 28 -3.83 0.35 7.16
C LYS A 28 -2.39 0.29 6.65
N MET A 29 -2.08 0.94 5.53
CA MET A 29 -0.73 1.07 5.00
C MET A 29 0.22 1.74 5.99
N ARG A 30 -0.19 2.86 6.61
CA ARG A 30 0.60 3.52 7.66
C ARG A 30 0.88 2.59 8.83
N ALA A 31 -0.13 1.89 9.33
CA ALA A 31 0.03 0.93 10.43
C ALA A 31 0.99 -0.23 10.06
N LEU A 32 0.90 -0.75 8.83
CA LEU A 32 1.79 -1.79 8.30
C LEU A 32 3.25 -1.31 8.25
N VAL A 33 3.50 -0.19 7.59
CA VAL A 33 4.86 0.38 7.40
C VAL A 33 5.49 0.69 8.75
N GLU A 34 4.78 1.40 9.63
CA GLU A 34 5.29 1.75 10.95
C GLU A 34 5.49 0.51 11.84
N GLY A 35 4.60 -0.47 11.75
CA GLY A 35 4.71 -1.74 12.47
C GLY A 35 5.99 -2.50 12.10
N TRP A 36 6.28 -2.61 10.80
CA TRP A 36 7.50 -3.26 10.32
C TRP A 36 8.75 -2.48 10.70
N ARG A 37 8.73 -1.14 10.56
CA ARG A 37 9.85 -0.28 10.99
C ARG A 37 10.16 -0.44 12.48
N ARG A 38 9.13 -0.56 13.33
CA ARG A 38 9.30 -0.83 14.77
C ARG A 38 9.90 -2.22 15.01
N ALA A 39 9.36 -3.27 14.39
CA ALA A 39 9.83 -4.63 14.54
C ALA A 39 11.32 -4.79 14.15
N TRP A 40 11.72 -4.13 13.07
CA TRP A 40 13.11 -4.15 12.58
C TRP A 40 14.01 -3.09 13.21
N LYS A 41 13.48 -2.22 14.06
CA LYS A 41 14.19 -1.06 14.65
C LYS A 41 14.86 -0.18 13.58
N GLN A 42 14.18 0.02 12.45
CA GLN A 42 14.66 0.83 11.32
C GLN A 42 13.61 1.88 10.94
N PRO A 43 13.63 3.09 11.51
CA PRO A 43 12.59 4.11 11.29
C PRO A 43 12.54 4.65 9.85
N ALA A 44 13.63 4.52 9.10
CA ALA A 44 13.74 4.92 7.70
C ALA A 44 13.75 3.73 6.73
N MET A 45 13.33 2.53 7.18
CA MET A 45 13.32 1.34 6.31
C MET A 45 12.50 1.62 5.03
N PRO A 46 13.11 1.46 3.84
CA PRO A 46 12.41 1.65 2.57
C PRO A 46 11.23 0.68 2.43
N PHE A 47 10.11 1.19 1.93
CA PHE A 47 8.92 0.38 1.70
C PHE A 47 8.30 0.72 0.34
N TYR A 48 8.30 -0.23 -0.59
CA TYR A 48 7.73 -0.04 -1.91
C TYR A 48 6.43 -0.82 -2.03
N PHE A 49 5.46 -0.27 -2.75
CA PHE A 49 4.20 -0.95 -2.98
C PHE A 49 3.69 -0.77 -4.40
N VAL A 50 2.74 -1.61 -4.80
CA VAL A 50 2.22 -1.66 -6.16
C VAL A 50 0.79 -1.15 -6.15
N GLN A 51 0.48 -0.18 -7.01
CA GLN A 51 -0.89 0.25 -7.24
C GLN A 51 -1.66 -0.86 -7.96
N LEU A 52 -2.92 -1.08 -7.60
CA LEU A 52 -3.77 -2.03 -8.31
C LEU A 52 -3.83 -1.70 -9.82
N PRO A 53 -3.84 -2.73 -10.69
CA PRO A 53 -3.80 -2.56 -12.15
C PRO A 53 -5.12 -2.01 -12.71
N GLY A 54 -5.14 -1.74 -14.01
CA GLY A 54 -6.35 -1.37 -14.75
C GLY A 54 -7.31 -2.57 -14.88
N PHE A 55 -8.05 -2.88 -13.82
CA PHE A 55 -9.00 -3.99 -13.76
C PHE A 55 -10.31 -3.50 -13.15
N ARG A 56 -11.43 -3.74 -13.82
CA ARG A 56 -12.77 -3.31 -13.35
C ARG A 56 -12.83 -1.83 -12.96
N ASP A 57 -12.45 -0.93 -13.88
CA ASP A 57 -12.52 0.52 -13.66
C ASP A 57 -13.97 1.03 -13.46
N ASP A 58 -14.96 0.23 -13.85
CA ASP A 58 -16.39 0.42 -13.59
C ASP A 58 -16.79 0.16 -12.12
N TYR A 59 -15.88 -0.43 -11.32
CA TYR A 59 -16.11 -0.72 -9.92
C TYR A 59 -15.50 0.35 -9.00
N ASP A 60 -16.36 1.09 -8.31
CA ASP A 60 -15.96 2.22 -7.44
C ASP A 60 -14.93 1.82 -6.38
N GLY A 61 -15.03 0.60 -5.82
CA GLY A 61 -14.08 0.11 -4.82
C GLY A 61 -12.64 0.01 -5.35
N TRP A 62 -12.47 -0.39 -6.61
CA TRP A 62 -11.15 -0.53 -7.24
C TRP A 62 -10.49 0.83 -7.47
N THR A 63 -11.25 1.78 -8.02
CA THR A 63 -10.78 3.14 -8.25
C THR A 63 -10.47 3.87 -6.95
N ARG A 64 -11.31 3.72 -5.92
CA ARG A 64 -11.03 4.30 -4.60
C ARG A 64 -9.79 3.70 -3.93
N LEU A 65 -9.57 2.39 -4.04
CA LEU A 65 -8.38 1.78 -3.44
C LEU A 65 -7.10 2.26 -4.11
N ARG A 66 -7.09 2.44 -5.44
CA ARG A 66 -5.94 3.01 -6.15
C ARG A 66 -5.59 4.41 -5.67
N GLU A 67 -6.61 5.23 -5.37
CA GLU A 67 -6.41 6.56 -4.78
C GLU A 67 -5.85 6.47 -3.36
N GLU A 68 -6.33 5.54 -2.54
CA GLU A 68 -5.80 5.31 -1.19
C GLU A 68 -4.35 4.78 -1.20
N GLN A 69 -3.99 3.95 -2.17
CA GLN A 69 -2.61 3.56 -2.43
C GLN A 69 -1.77 4.78 -2.81
N ARG A 70 -2.25 5.64 -3.72
CA ARG A 70 -1.55 6.89 -4.09
C ARG A 70 -1.35 7.81 -2.88
N LEU A 71 -2.36 8.00 -2.05
CA LEU A 71 -2.31 8.79 -0.82
C LEU A 71 -1.35 8.21 0.23
N SER A 72 -1.08 6.90 0.18
CA SER A 72 -0.09 6.27 1.07
C SER A 72 1.35 6.75 0.82
N LEU A 73 1.62 7.43 -0.30
CA LEU A 73 2.91 8.09 -0.56
C LEU A 73 3.23 9.22 0.42
N GLU A 74 2.25 9.70 1.21
CA GLU A 74 2.50 10.63 2.33
C GLU A 74 3.37 10.00 3.43
N ILE A 75 3.53 8.67 3.47
CA ILE A 75 4.40 7.98 4.41
C ILE A 75 5.86 8.15 3.95
N PRO A 76 6.76 8.74 4.75
CA PRO A 76 8.16 8.95 4.35
C PRO A 76 8.89 7.65 4.01
N HIS A 77 9.87 7.72 3.11
CA HIS A 77 10.64 6.57 2.61
C HIS A 77 9.78 5.44 2.02
N THR A 78 8.71 5.83 1.32
CA THR A 78 7.90 4.92 0.53
C THR A 78 7.92 5.29 -0.95
N GLY A 79 7.61 4.32 -1.80
CA GLY A 79 7.44 4.53 -3.24
C GLY A 79 6.39 3.59 -3.80
N MET A 80 5.72 4.00 -4.88
CA MET A 80 4.65 3.25 -5.51
C MET A 80 4.99 2.96 -6.96
N ALA A 81 4.86 1.70 -7.38
CA ALA A 81 4.87 1.31 -8.78
C ALA A 81 3.44 1.38 -9.35
N VAL A 82 3.26 2.09 -10.46
CA VAL A 82 2.00 2.16 -11.21
C VAL A 82 1.96 1.00 -12.22
N THR A 83 0.80 0.34 -12.35
CA THR A 83 0.63 -0.84 -13.22
C THR A 83 -0.56 -0.68 -14.18
N ILE A 84 -0.85 0.56 -14.56
CA ILE A 84 -1.85 0.95 -15.56
C ILE A 84 -1.09 1.49 -16.78
N ASP A 85 -1.53 1.12 -17.98
CA ASP A 85 -1.02 1.59 -19.28
C ASP A 85 -1.85 2.79 -19.79
#